data_AF-A0A945FM75-F1
#
_entry.id   AF-A0A945FM75-F1
#
_cell.length_a   1.000
_cell.length_b   1.000
_cell.length_c   1.000
_cell.angle_alpha   90.00
_cell.angle_beta   90.00
_cell.angle_gamma   90.00
#
_symmetry.space_group_name_H-M   'P 1'
#
loop_
_entity.id
_entity.type
_entity.pdbx_description
1 polymer ?
#
loop_
_entity_poly.entity_id
_entity_poly.type
_entity_poly.pdbx_seq_one_letter_code
_entity_poly.pdbx_strand_id
1 'polypeptide(L)'
;MRRILVGKMISSSALVLEVGSGGNPYPRSNVLLDAYKETRERHWEPLVSDRPTVLSFGENLPFKDKVFDYVIAAHVLEHSPHPEKFLSELQRVAKAGYIETPDAFMERINPYKDHRLEVTVRDDQLIIQKKSNWINDNDLVDLYEKRVKKIITTETIPQHAEEFHMRYFWHDEIKFTVINPDVDATWEPLISNVKSAPVHKLSIKGKIRKTWLAMIQSIFSQKSRNLKIDIIPLLRCPSCFHEEMMEISGDEIKCHGCNKIFDFKNSLYSIH
;
A
#
# COMPACT_ATOMS: atom_id res chain seq x y z
N MET A 1 -5.70 -8.41 13.62
CA MET A 1 -5.51 -7.58 14.84
C MET A 1 -4.51 -6.45 14.60
N ARG A 2 -3.34 -6.69 13.99
CA ARG A 2 -2.35 -5.66 13.62
C ARG A 2 -2.93 -4.35 13.08
N ARG A 3 -3.77 -4.42 12.04
CA ARG A 3 -4.41 -3.24 11.42
C ARG A 3 -5.26 -2.38 12.38
N ILE A 4 -5.85 -3.03 13.39
CA ILE A 4 -6.64 -2.33 14.43
C ILE A 4 -5.70 -1.63 15.41
N LEU A 5 -4.55 -2.23 15.74
CA LEU A 5 -3.57 -1.62 16.64
C LEU A 5 -2.97 -0.36 16.00
N VAL A 6 -2.57 -0.43 14.72
CA VAL A 6 -2.16 0.75 13.94
C VAL A 6 -3.27 1.80 13.96
N GLY A 7 -4.51 1.41 13.67
CA GLY A 7 -5.65 2.32 13.66
C GLY A 7 -5.94 3.00 15.01
N LYS A 8 -5.65 2.33 16.14
CA LYS A 8 -5.85 2.89 17.49
C LYS A 8 -4.84 3.97 17.87
N MET A 9 -3.67 3.99 17.23
CA MET A 9 -2.67 5.04 17.43
C MET A 9 -3.01 6.34 16.68
N ILE A 10 -3.98 6.28 15.76
CA ILE A 10 -4.38 7.42 14.94
C ILE A 10 -5.65 8.05 15.54
N SER A 11 -5.57 9.33 15.89
CA SER A 11 -6.71 10.13 16.40
C SER A 11 -7.96 9.88 15.58
N SER A 12 -9.15 9.70 16.19
CA SER A 12 -10.40 9.45 15.46
C SER A 12 -10.82 10.59 14.54
N SER A 13 -10.38 11.83 14.79
CA SER A 13 -10.68 13.00 13.94
C SER A 13 -9.76 13.14 12.74
N ALA A 14 -8.59 12.49 12.73
CA ALA A 14 -7.63 12.61 11.64
C ALA A 14 -8.22 12.13 10.29
N LEU A 15 -7.93 12.82 9.19
CA LEU A 15 -8.24 12.35 7.85
C LEU A 15 -7.10 11.44 7.35
N VAL A 16 -7.42 10.19 7.03
CA VAL A 16 -6.42 9.14 6.74
C VAL A 16 -6.51 8.64 5.31
N LEU A 17 -5.40 8.74 4.58
CA LEU A 17 -5.19 8.09 3.29
C LEU A 17 -4.59 6.70 3.48
N GLU A 18 -5.03 5.72 2.70
CA GLU A 18 -4.35 4.44 2.55
C GLU A 18 -3.87 4.25 1.12
N VAL A 19 -2.55 4.12 0.93
CA VAL A 19 -1.90 3.89 -0.35
C VAL A 19 -1.63 2.39 -0.48
N GLY A 20 -2.12 1.78 -1.56
CA GLY A 20 -2.08 0.32 -1.76
C GLY A 20 -3.18 -0.41 -0.98
N SER A 21 -4.39 0.12 -0.94
CA SER A 21 -5.47 -0.39 -0.06
C SER A 21 -5.92 -1.83 -0.36
N GLY A 22 -5.82 -2.24 -1.62
CA GLY A 22 -6.14 -3.59 -2.07
C GLY A 22 -7.52 -4.12 -1.63
N GLY A 23 -7.57 -5.42 -1.33
CA GLY A 23 -8.82 -6.15 -1.08
C GLY A 23 -9.24 -6.17 0.38
N ASN A 24 -8.46 -5.54 1.26
CA ASN A 24 -8.68 -5.57 2.69
C ASN A 24 -8.10 -4.28 3.29
N PRO A 25 -8.74 -3.12 3.09
CA PRO A 25 -8.24 -1.86 3.61
C PRO A 25 -8.18 -1.85 5.14
N TYR A 26 -7.32 -1.00 5.70
CA TYR A 26 -7.32 -0.73 7.13
C TYR A 26 -8.66 -0.10 7.53
N PRO A 27 -9.34 -0.61 8.57
CA PRO A 27 -10.63 -0.08 9.00
C PRO A 27 -10.58 1.42 9.29
N ARG A 28 -9.46 1.89 9.84
CA ARG A 28 -9.24 3.28 10.21
C ARG A 28 -9.22 4.22 9.00
N SER A 29 -8.85 3.77 7.80
CA SER A 29 -8.65 4.65 6.64
C SER A 29 -9.93 5.36 6.22
N ASN A 30 -9.80 6.60 5.71
CA ASN A 30 -10.94 7.40 5.27
C ASN A 30 -11.05 7.44 3.76
N VAL A 31 -9.91 7.60 3.09
CA VAL A 31 -9.76 7.62 1.63
C VAL A 31 -8.81 6.50 1.23
N LEU A 32 -9.12 5.80 0.16
CA LEU A 32 -8.33 4.69 -0.38
C LEU A 32 -7.65 5.11 -1.68
N LEU A 33 -6.46 4.58 -1.92
CA LEU A 33 -5.76 4.68 -3.19
C LEU A 33 -5.12 3.33 -3.54
N ASP A 34 -5.25 2.93 -4.79
CA ASP A 34 -4.62 1.72 -5.34
C ASP A 34 -4.18 1.98 -6.78
N ALA A 35 -3.12 1.34 -7.26
CA ALA A 35 -2.70 1.55 -8.64
C ALA A 35 -3.64 0.88 -9.65
N TYR A 36 -4.29 -0.22 -9.25
CA TYR A 36 -5.02 -1.08 -10.18
C TYR A 36 -6.33 -1.61 -9.61
N LYS A 37 -7.37 -1.57 -10.44
CA LYS A 37 -8.65 -2.25 -10.14
C LYS A 37 -8.48 -3.77 -10.02
N GLU A 38 -7.63 -4.34 -10.88
CA GLU A 38 -7.28 -5.77 -10.89
C GLU A 38 -5.76 -5.90 -11.03
N THR A 39 -5.12 -6.65 -10.13
CA THR A 39 -3.67 -6.89 -10.18
C THR A 39 -3.33 -8.25 -9.57
N ARG A 40 -2.26 -8.86 -10.11
CA ARG A 40 -1.66 -10.09 -9.58
C ARG A 40 -0.94 -9.86 -8.25
N GLU A 41 -0.41 -8.66 -8.02
CA GLU A 41 0.30 -8.29 -6.78
C GLU A 41 -0.62 -8.47 -5.56
N ARG A 42 -1.92 -8.29 -5.77
CA ARG A 42 -2.99 -8.55 -4.80
C ARG A 42 -3.49 -10.01 -4.81
N HIS A 43 -2.77 -10.93 -5.44
CA HIS A 43 -3.21 -12.31 -5.68
C HIS A 43 -4.62 -12.41 -6.30
N TRP A 44 -4.99 -11.43 -7.15
CA TRP A 44 -6.32 -11.31 -7.76
C TRP A 44 -7.48 -11.15 -6.76
N GLU A 45 -7.21 -10.77 -5.50
CA GLU A 45 -8.28 -10.37 -4.60
C GLU A 45 -8.95 -9.09 -5.14
N PRO A 46 -10.29 -9.02 -5.20
CA PRO A 46 -10.99 -7.84 -5.70
C PRO A 46 -10.61 -6.60 -4.88
N LEU A 47 -10.44 -5.46 -5.55
CA LEU A 47 -10.28 -4.16 -4.89
C LEU A 47 -11.53 -3.86 -4.04
N VAL A 48 -11.34 -3.45 -2.79
CA VAL A 48 -12.43 -2.95 -1.94
C VAL A 48 -12.50 -1.44 -2.08
N SER A 49 -13.67 -0.94 -2.48
CA SER A 49 -13.95 0.49 -2.67
C SER A 49 -15.23 0.90 -1.89
N ASP A 50 -15.28 0.59 -0.60
CA ASP A 50 -16.44 0.84 0.29
C ASP A 50 -16.50 2.27 0.86
N ARG A 51 -15.59 3.14 0.43
CA ARG A 51 -15.39 4.55 0.78
C ARG A 51 -14.69 5.26 -0.40
N PRO A 52 -14.50 6.59 -0.38
CA PRO A 52 -13.85 7.29 -1.51
C PRO A 52 -12.51 6.64 -1.89
N THR A 53 -12.37 6.24 -3.15
CA THR A 53 -11.25 5.44 -3.65
C THR A 53 -10.68 6.03 -4.94
N VAL A 54 -9.37 6.21 -5.02
CA VAL A 54 -8.68 6.75 -6.20
C VAL A 54 -7.77 5.70 -6.82
N LEU A 55 -7.79 5.57 -8.13
CA LEU A 55 -6.79 4.84 -8.89
C LEU A 55 -5.68 5.78 -9.32
N SER A 56 -4.48 5.56 -8.77
CA SER A 56 -3.27 6.26 -9.19
C SER A 56 -2.03 5.56 -8.64
N PHE A 57 -0.86 5.91 -9.17
CA PHE A 57 0.41 5.39 -8.69
C PHE A 57 0.88 6.14 -7.42
N GLY A 58 1.53 5.41 -6.50
CA GLY A 58 2.04 6.00 -5.25
C GLY A 58 3.13 7.06 -5.48
N GLU A 59 3.78 7.00 -6.63
CA GLU A 59 4.79 7.95 -7.10
C GLU A 59 4.19 9.24 -7.69
N ASN A 60 2.87 9.35 -7.83
CA ASN A 60 2.20 10.56 -8.29
C ASN A 60 0.79 10.68 -7.70
N LEU A 61 0.72 10.95 -6.40
CA LEU A 61 -0.54 11.01 -5.68
C LEU A 61 -1.35 12.24 -6.13
N PRO A 62 -2.62 12.06 -6.56
CA PRO A 62 -3.45 13.14 -7.09
C PRO A 62 -4.13 13.94 -5.97
N PHE A 63 -3.43 14.17 -4.86
CA PHE A 63 -3.93 14.89 -3.69
C PHE A 63 -3.11 16.14 -3.43
N LYS A 64 -3.74 17.16 -2.85
CA LYS A 64 -3.09 18.41 -2.43
C LYS A 64 -2.07 18.18 -1.31
N ASP A 65 -1.19 19.15 -1.14
CA ASP A 65 -0.16 19.10 -0.11
C ASP A 65 -0.79 19.11 1.29
N LYS A 66 -0.30 18.24 2.17
CA LYS A 66 -0.68 18.11 3.59
C LYS A 66 -2.19 18.04 3.86
N VAL A 67 -2.98 17.61 2.88
CA VAL A 67 -4.43 17.47 3.00
C VAL A 67 -4.83 16.34 3.94
N PHE A 68 -3.98 15.33 4.11
CA PHE A 68 -4.18 14.25 5.06
C PHE A 68 -3.42 14.50 6.35
N ASP A 69 -4.04 14.14 7.48
CA ASP A 69 -3.36 14.14 8.76
C ASP A 69 -2.45 12.92 8.91
N TYR A 70 -2.79 11.82 8.24
CA TYR A 70 -2.03 10.58 8.31
C TYR A 70 -2.11 9.78 7.01
N VAL A 71 -1.03 9.07 6.66
CA VAL A 71 -1.03 8.08 5.57
C VAL A 71 -0.62 6.69 6.07
N ILE A 72 -1.29 5.66 5.56
CA ILE A 72 -0.94 4.25 5.75
C ILE A 72 -0.45 3.73 4.40
N ALA A 73 0.78 3.21 4.36
CA ALA A 73 1.36 2.56 3.20
C ALA A 73 1.94 1.20 3.64
N ALA A 74 1.13 0.15 3.56
CA ALA A 74 1.52 -1.18 4.00
C ALA A 74 1.54 -2.13 2.81
N HIS A 75 2.66 -2.81 2.61
CA HIS A 75 2.89 -3.74 1.51
C HIS A 75 2.72 -3.11 0.12
N VAL A 76 3.44 -2.01 -0.11
CA VAL A 76 3.35 -1.21 -1.33
C VAL A 76 4.68 -0.56 -1.70
N LEU A 77 5.46 -0.07 -0.72
CA LEU A 77 6.75 0.55 -0.99
C LEU A 77 7.70 -0.42 -1.68
N GLU A 78 7.69 -1.70 -1.29
CA GLU A 78 8.55 -2.74 -1.86
C GLU A 78 8.32 -2.99 -3.36
N HIS A 79 7.17 -2.56 -3.90
CA HIS A 79 6.83 -2.67 -5.32
C HIS A 79 7.28 -1.46 -6.14
N SER A 80 7.76 -0.38 -5.50
CA SER A 80 8.13 0.85 -6.20
C SER A 80 9.50 0.73 -6.88
N PRO A 81 9.61 1.06 -8.19
CA PRO A 81 10.91 1.23 -8.84
C PRO A 81 11.60 2.55 -8.47
N HIS A 82 10.86 3.50 -7.88
CA HIS A 82 11.31 4.86 -7.56
C HIS A 82 10.99 5.21 -6.09
N PRO A 83 11.61 4.52 -5.11
CA PRO A 83 11.30 4.70 -3.69
C PRO A 83 11.41 6.15 -3.22
N GLU A 84 12.38 6.90 -3.74
CA GLU A 84 12.59 8.31 -3.41
C GLU A 84 11.35 9.15 -3.77
N LYS A 85 10.79 8.91 -4.96
CA LYS A 85 9.58 9.60 -5.45
C LYS A 85 8.35 9.17 -4.66
N PHE A 86 8.19 7.87 -4.44
CA PHE A 86 7.09 7.32 -3.64
C PHE A 86 7.06 7.92 -2.22
N LEU A 87 8.20 7.91 -1.52
CA LEU A 87 8.32 8.49 -0.18
C LEU A 87 8.08 10.00 -0.19
N SER A 88 8.59 10.72 -1.21
CA SER A 88 8.37 12.16 -1.34
C SER A 88 6.88 12.50 -1.47
N GLU A 89 6.11 11.70 -2.21
CA GLU A 89 4.67 11.90 -2.37
C GLU A 89 3.90 11.60 -1.07
N LEU A 90 4.26 10.52 -0.34
CA LEU A 90 3.68 10.26 0.99
C LEU A 90 3.90 11.44 1.94
N GLN A 91 5.13 11.94 1.99
CA GLN A 91 5.48 13.10 2.81
C GLN A 91 4.77 14.38 2.35
N ARG A 92 4.58 14.57 1.05
CA ARG A 92 3.92 15.75 0.49
C ARG A 92 2.45 15.80 0.88
N VAL A 93 1.71 14.69 0.74
CA VAL A 93 0.25 14.68 0.96
C VAL A 93 -0.16 14.59 2.43
N ALA A 94 0.73 14.13 3.33
CA ALA A 94 0.39 13.84 4.72
C ALA A 94 1.35 14.50 5.73
N LYS A 95 0.84 14.76 6.94
CA LYS A 95 1.63 15.30 8.06
C LYS A 95 2.41 14.22 8.81
N ALA A 96 1.90 12.99 8.83
CA ALA A 96 2.49 11.84 9.50
C ALA A 96 2.10 10.56 8.76
N GLY A 97 2.74 9.44 9.10
CA GLY A 97 2.34 8.18 8.48
C GLY A 97 2.97 6.93 9.05
N TYR A 98 2.50 5.81 8.50
CA TYR A 98 2.94 4.46 8.78
C TYR A 98 3.35 3.77 7.47
N ILE A 99 4.56 3.23 7.45
CA ILE A 99 5.10 2.44 6.35
C ILE A 99 5.39 1.03 6.86
N GLU A 100 5.00 0.03 6.09
CA GLU A 100 5.24 -1.38 6.40
C GLU A 100 5.60 -2.14 5.12
N THR A 101 6.68 -2.92 5.19
CA THR A 101 7.09 -3.89 4.16
C THR A 101 7.54 -5.18 4.86
N PRO A 102 7.78 -6.28 4.14
CA PRO A 102 8.70 -7.30 4.63
C PRO A 102 10.02 -6.64 5.01
N ASP A 103 10.62 -7.05 6.13
CA ASP A 103 11.98 -6.59 6.45
C ASP A 103 12.97 -7.08 5.38
N ALA A 104 14.05 -6.33 5.14
CA ALA A 104 15.09 -6.66 4.18
C ALA A 104 15.61 -8.09 4.37
N PHE A 105 15.76 -8.56 5.62
CA PHE A 105 16.14 -9.94 5.90
C PHE A 105 15.11 -10.94 5.35
N MET A 106 13.83 -10.70 5.62
CA MET A 106 12.73 -11.55 5.15
C MET A 106 12.66 -11.59 3.62
N GLU A 107 12.76 -10.42 2.98
CA GLU A 107 12.77 -10.30 1.52
C GLU A 107 13.98 -10.99 0.89
N ARG A 108 15.16 -10.89 1.51
CA ARG A 108 16.39 -11.53 1.01
C ARG A 108 16.30 -13.05 0.98
N ILE A 109 15.75 -13.66 2.04
CA ILE A 109 15.68 -15.13 2.17
C ILE A 109 14.46 -15.74 1.48
N ASN A 110 13.35 -15.00 1.38
CA ASN A 110 12.10 -15.47 0.79
C ASN A 110 11.52 -14.40 -0.16
N PRO A 111 12.19 -14.16 -1.31
CA PRO A 111 11.86 -13.06 -2.20
C PRO A 111 10.54 -13.25 -2.93
N TYR A 112 9.90 -12.14 -3.25
CA TYR A 112 8.69 -12.10 -4.07
C TYR A 112 9.02 -11.60 -5.49
N LYS A 113 8.28 -12.13 -6.47
CA LYS A 113 8.56 -11.94 -7.90
C LYS A 113 8.32 -10.51 -8.41
N ASP A 114 7.59 -9.73 -7.64
CA ASP A 114 7.15 -8.36 -7.92
C ASP A 114 7.71 -7.35 -6.90
N HIS A 115 8.50 -7.80 -5.92
CA HIS A 115 9.18 -6.90 -4.99
C HIS A 115 10.51 -6.44 -5.58
N ARG A 116 10.64 -5.13 -5.69
CA ARG A 116 11.77 -4.39 -6.27
C ARG A 116 12.77 -3.92 -5.23
N LEU A 117 12.36 -3.83 -3.98
CA LEU A 117 13.17 -3.28 -2.90
C LEU A 117 13.32 -4.26 -1.74
N GLU A 118 14.45 -4.16 -1.05
CA GLU A 118 14.62 -4.66 0.31
C GLU A 118 14.70 -3.46 1.25
N VAL A 119 13.88 -3.44 2.29
CA VAL A 119 13.73 -2.28 3.18
C VAL A 119 13.87 -2.73 4.63
N THR A 120 14.69 -2.03 5.39
CA THR A 120 14.81 -2.23 6.85
C THR A 120 14.88 -0.88 7.56
N VAL A 121 14.83 -0.88 8.89
CA VAL A 121 15.04 0.32 9.72
C VAL A 121 16.34 0.17 10.49
N ARG A 122 17.20 1.19 10.43
CA ARG A 122 18.37 1.31 11.30
C ARG A 122 18.46 2.75 11.78
N ASP A 123 18.73 2.95 13.07
CA ASP A 123 18.89 4.29 13.67
C ASP A 123 17.75 5.27 13.31
N ASP A 124 16.50 4.78 13.40
CA ASP A 124 15.28 5.52 13.04
C ASP A 124 15.27 6.06 11.60
N GLN A 125 15.92 5.34 10.68
CA GLN A 125 15.97 5.66 9.25
C GLN A 125 15.65 4.42 8.40
N LEU A 126 14.87 4.62 7.34
CA LEU A 126 14.65 3.60 6.31
C LEU A 126 15.96 3.36 5.53
N ILE A 127 16.44 2.13 5.53
CA ILE A 127 17.55 1.70 4.69
C ILE A 127 16.98 0.88 3.54
N ILE A 128 17.14 1.38 2.31
CA ILE A 128 16.50 0.84 1.11
C ILE A 128 17.58 0.35 0.16
N GLN A 129 17.47 -0.92 -0.24
CA GLN A 129 18.28 -1.52 -1.29
C GLN A 129 17.41 -1.84 -2.50
N LYS A 130 17.75 -1.26 -3.66
CA LYS A 130 17.15 -1.61 -4.95
C LYS A 130 17.64 -2.99 -5.39
N LYS A 131 16.74 -3.85 -5.85
CA LYS A 131 17.06 -5.16 -6.42
C LYS A 131 17.17 -5.00 -7.94
N SER A 132 18.22 -5.54 -8.56
CA SER A 132 18.34 -5.54 -10.04
C SER A 132 17.51 -6.64 -10.71
N ASN A 133 16.96 -7.57 -9.91
CA ASN A 133 16.05 -8.62 -10.31
C ASN A 133 15.25 -9.10 -9.09
N TRP A 134 14.25 -9.97 -9.26
CA TRP A 134 13.42 -10.44 -8.15
C TRP A 134 14.15 -11.30 -7.10
N ILE A 135 15.32 -11.86 -7.41
CA ILE A 135 16.22 -12.51 -6.44
C ILE A 135 17.56 -11.75 -6.41
N ASN A 136 18.01 -11.38 -5.21
CA ASN A 136 19.34 -10.80 -5.00
C ASN A 136 20.43 -11.87 -4.80
N ASP A 137 20.12 -12.97 -4.12
CA ASP A 137 21.07 -14.03 -3.79
C ASP A 137 20.45 -15.42 -4.05
N ASN A 138 20.78 -16.03 -5.19
CA ASN A 138 20.20 -17.30 -5.60
C ASN A 138 20.66 -18.46 -4.72
N ASP A 139 21.93 -18.46 -4.30
CA ASP A 139 22.49 -19.55 -3.51
C ASP A 139 21.88 -19.55 -2.10
N LEU A 140 21.72 -18.38 -1.48
CA LEU A 140 21.04 -18.25 -0.19
C LEU A 140 19.59 -18.72 -0.26
N VAL A 141 18.85 -18.30 -1.30
CA VAL A 141 17.46 -18.72 -1.49
C VAL A 141 17.38 -20.23 -1.67
N ASP A 142 18.23 -20.84 -2.51
CA ASP A 142 18.25 -22.30 -2.72
C ASP A 142 18.51 -23.07 -1.41
N LEU A 143 19.47 -22.61 -0.61
CA LEU A 143 19.77 -23.18 0.70
C LEU A 143 18.57 -23.07 1.66
N TYR A 144 17.93 -21.89 1.72
CA TYR A 144 16.75 -21.64 2.55
C TYR A 144 15.57 -22.53 2.14
N GLU A 145 15.26 -22.58 0.84
CA GLU A 145 14.13 -23.34 0.30
C GLU A 145 14.26 -24.84 0.55
N LYS A 146 15.47 -25.39 0.36
CA LYS A 146 15.73 -26.83 0.55
C LYS A 146 15.79 -27.27 2.01
N ARG A 147 16.09 -26.36 2.95
CA ARG A 147 16.35 -26.72 4.35
C ARG A 147 15.24 -26.32 5.31
N VAL A 148 14.85 -25.04 5.32
CA VAL A 148 14.11 -24.45 6.46
C VAL A 148 12.84 -23.73 6.07
N LYS A 149 12.61 -23.42 4.79
CA LYS A 149 11.43 -22.65 4.33
C LYS A 149 10.11 -23.14 4.90
N LYS A 150 9.88 -24.45 4.92
CA LYS A 150 8.64 -25.02 5.48
C LYS A 150 8.46 -24.61 6.95
N ILE A 151 9.46 -24.85 7.79
CA ILE A 151 9.42 -24.52 9.23
C ILE A 151 9.26 -23.01 9.44
N ILE A 152 10.06 -22.21 8.73
CA ILE A 152 10.03 -20.74 8.88
C ILE A 152 8.65 -20.19 8.48
N THR A 153 8.09 -20.63 7.35
CA THR A 153 6.80 -20.13 6.85
C THR A 153 5.58 -20.65 7.62
N THR A 154 5.61 -21.88 8.15
CA THR A 154 4.44 -22.45 8.83
C THR A 154 4.48 -22.29 10.35
N GLU A 155 5.66 -22.25 10.95
CA GLU A 155 5.82 -22.29 12.41
C GLU A 155 6.41 -20.99 12.97
N THR A 156 7.31 -20.31 12.25
CA THR A 156 8.03 -19.13 12.80
C THR A 156 7.36 -17.81 12.43
N ILE A 157 7.25 -17.48 11.14
CA ILE A 157 6.69 -16.20 10.65
C ILE A 157 5.28 -15.93 11.21
N PRO A 158 4.34 -16.90 11.24
CA PRO A 158 3.00 -16.63 11.75
C PRO A 158 2.96 -16.27 13.24
N GLN A 159 3.94 -16.74 14.03
CA GLN A 159 4.03 -16.51 15.47
C GLN A 159 4.83 -15.25 15.81
N HIS A 160 5.81 -14.91 14.97
CA HIS A 160 6.74 -13.79 15.17
C HIS A 160 6.66 -12.76 14.05
N ALA A 161 5.46 -12.51 13.53
CA ALA A 161 5.26 -11.66 12.35
C ALA A 161 5.88 -10.25 12.50
N GLU A 162 6.05 -9.76 13.72
CA GLU A 162 6.67 -8.45 14.01
C GLU A 162 8.17 -8.43 13.71
N GLU A 163 8.85 -9.57 13.82
CA GLU A 163 10.30 -9.71 13.54
C GLU A 163 10.61 -9.80 12.05
N PHE A 164 9.62 -10.16 11.21
CA PHE A 164 9.79 -10.34 9.76
C PHE A 164 9.22 -9.20 8.92
N HIS A 165 8.65 -8.18 9.57
CA HIS A 165 8.15 -6.99 8.89
C HIS A 165 8.78 -5.76 9.50
N MET A 166 9.35 -4.93 8.65
CA MET A 166 9.76 -3.61 9.09
C MET A 166 8.52 -2.72 9.25
N ARG A 167 8.58 -1.84 10.24
CA ARG A 167 7.51 -0.89 10.57
C ARG A 167 8.15 0.45 10.84
N TYR A 168 7.69 1.47 10.14
CA TYR A 168 8.27 2.80 10.25
C TYR A 168 7.15 3.83 10.43
N PHE A 169 7.24 4.56 11.54
CA PHE A 169 6.33 5.64 11.89
C PHE A 169 7.06 6.96 11.71
N TRP A 170 6.41 7.93 11.08
CA TRP A 170 7.04 9.21 10.81
C TRP A 170 6.08 10.37 11.07
N HIS A 171 6.68 11.53 11.36
CA HIS A 171 6.02 12.81 11.52
C HIS A 171 6.88 13.86 10.84
N ASP A 172 6.27 14.69 10.00
CA ASP A 172 6.88 15.72 9.14
C ASP A 172 7.86 15.21 8.07
N GLU A 173 8.85 14.42 8.47
CA GLU A 173 9.94 13.93 7.64
C GLU A 173 10.04 12.39 7.63
N ILE A 174 10.22 11.82 6.45
CA ILE A 174 10.60 10.43 6.24
C ILE A 174 12.12 10.39 6.06
N LYS A 175 12.85 9.93 7.07
CA LYS A 175 14.29 9.70 6.97
C LYS A 175 14.54 8.40 6.21
N PHE A 176 15.26 8.49 5.10
CA PHE A 176 15.65 7.30 4.34
C PHE A 176 17.02 7.45 3.68
N THR A 177 17.64 6.32 3.35
CA THR A 177 18.83 6.23 2.49
C THR A 177 18.62 5.10 1.49
N VAL A 178 18.81 5.39 0.20
CA VAL A 178 18.96 4.37 -0.84
C VAL A 178 20.44 4.04 -0.96
N ILE A 179 20.84 2.83 -0.59
CA ILE A 179 22.27 2.47 -0.46
C ILE A 179 22.96 2.19 -1.81
N ASN A 180 22.17 1.97 -2.85
CA ASN A 180 22.62 1.66 -4.20
C ASN A 180 21.76 2.41 -5.25
N PRO A 181 21.83 3.75 -5.28
CA PRO A 181 20.93 4.57 -6.07
C PRO A 181 21.00 4.29 -7.58
N ASP A 182 22.17 3.85 -8.06
CA ASP A 182 22.45 3.57 -9.48
C ASP A 182 21.86 2.24 -9.99
N VAL A 183 21.35 1.38 -9.10
CA VAL A 183 20.71 0.12 -9.52
C VAL A 183 19.34 0.39 -10.12
N ASP A 184 19.15 -0.09 -11.35
CA ASP A 184 17.87 -0.05 -12.03
C ASP A 184 16.91 -1.09 -11.44
N ALA A 185 15.81 -0.62 -10.87
CA ALA A 185 14.75 -1.42 -10.31
C ALA A 185 13.49 -1.42 -11.20
N THR A 186 13.57 -1.00 -12.48
CA THR A 186 12.43 -0.89 -13.41
C THR A 186 12.13 -2.19 -14.18
N TRP A 187 12.79 -3.31 -13.85
CA TRP A 187 12.64 -4.59 -14.53
C TRP A 187 11.20 -5.15 -14.52
N GLU A 188 10.83 -5.97 -15.50
CA GLU A 188 9.48 -6.55 -15.53
C GLU A 188 9.36 -7.77 -14.60
N PRO A 189 8.31 -7.88 -13.77
CA PRO A 189 8.09 -9.04 -12.92
C PRO A 189 7.93 -10.31 -13.75
N LEU A 190 8.48 -11.43 -13.29
CA LEU A 190 8.28 -12.71 -13.98
C LEU A 190 6.79 -13.10 -14.01
N ILE A 191 6.23 -13.22 -15.22
CA ILE A 191 4.88 -13.73 -15.46
C ILE A 191 4.88 -15.24 -15.15
N SER A 192 4.33 -15.62 -14.00
CA SER A 192 3.92 -17.02 -13.78
C SER A 192 2.48 -17.18 -14.23
N ASN A 193 2.25 -17.96 -15.30
CA ASN A 193 0.92 -18.41 -15.75
C ASN A 193 0.20 -19.33 -14.74
N VAL A 194 0.70 -19.42 -13.51
CA VAL A 194 0.06 -20.18 -12.44
C VAL A 194 -1.13 -19.36 -11.97
N LYS A 195 -2.31 -19.69 -12.52
CA LYS A 195 -3.59 -19.42 -11.86
C LYS A 195 -3.40 -19.81 -10.40
N SER A 196 -3.61 -18.87 -9.49
CA SER A 196 -3.61 -19.11 -8.05
C SER A 196 -4.27 -20.47 -7.76
N ALA A 197 -3.59 -21.33 -7.02
CA ALA A 197 -4.16 -22.60 -6.59
C ALA A 197 -5.59 -22.37 -6.07
N PRO A 198 -6.55 -23.26 -6.36
CA PRO A 198 -7.93 -23.06 -5.94
C PRO A 198 -7.94 -22.75 -4.45
N VAL A 199 -8.52 -21.60 -4.08
CA VAL A 199 -8.71 -21.19 -2.70
C VAL A 199 -9.35 -22.36 -1.97
N HIS A 200 -8.57 -23.07 -1.13
CA HIS A 200 -9.11 -24.17 -0.34
C HIS A 200 -10.37 -23.67 0.37
N LYS A 201 -11.48 -24.42 0.26
CA LYS A 201 -12.72 -24.09 0.97
C LYS A 201 -12.36 -23.86 2.44
N LEU A 202 -12.53 -22.61 2.90
CA LEU A 202 -12.28 -22.23 4.28
C LEU A 202 -13.00 -23.22 5.22
N SER A 203 -12.25 -23.76 6.18
CA SER A 203 -12.82 -24.60 7.24
C SER A 203 -13.92 -23.82 7.99
N ILE A 204 -14.82 -24.53 8.67
CA ILE A 204 -15.89 -23.90 9.48
C ILE A 204 -15.30 -22.89 10.48
N LYS A 205 -14.19 -23.25 11.15
CA LYS A 205 -13.43 -22.35 12.03
C LYS A 205 -12.90 -21.13 11.26
N GLY A 206 -12.39 -21.32 10.05
CA GLY A 206 -11.93 -20.24 9.17
C GLY A 206 -13.05 -19.28 8.76
N LYS A 207 -14.25 -19.79 8.47
CA LYS A 207 -15.44 -18.98 8.17
C LYS A 207 -15.89 -18.16 9.37
N ILE A 208 -16.03 -18.79 10.55
CA ILE A 208 -16.38 -18.10 11.80
C ILE A 208 -15.38 -16.98 12.09
N ARG A 209 -14.08 -17.26 12.00
CA ARG A 209 -13.02 -16.27 12.20
C ARG A 209 -13.13 -15.11 11.20
N LYS A 210 -13.42 -15.39 9.93
CA LYS A 210 -13.63 -14.35 8.90
C LYS A 210 -14.81 -13.46 9.24
N THR A 211 -15.95 -14.02 9.63
CA THR A 211 -17.14 -13.25 10.03
C THR A 211 -16.87 -12.40 11.27
N TRP A 212 -16.20 -12.97 12.28
CA TRP A 212 -15.81 -12.25 13.49
C TRP A 212 -14.87 -11.09 13.18
N LEU A 213 -13.87 -11.31 12.33
CA LEU A 213 -12.95 -10.25 11.88
C LEU A 213 -13.69 -9.15 11.11
N ALA A 214 -14.62 -9.50 10.23
CA ALA A 214 -15.43 -8.51 9.51
C ALA A 214 -16.29 -7.65 10.46
N MET A 215 -16.87 -8.25 11.50
CA MET A 215 -17.58 -7.52 12.55
C MET A 215 -16.66 -6.55 13.29
N ILE A 216 -15.50 -7.03 13.75
CA ILE A 216 -14.49 -6.16 14.40
C ILE A 216 -14.09 -5.01 13.46
N GLN A 217 -13.75 -5.31 12.20
CA GLN A 217 -13.37 -4.30 11.22
C GLN A 217 -14.47 -3.27 11.05
N SER A 218 -15.74 -3.68 11.03
CA SER A 218 -16.87 -2.75 10.95
C SER A 218 -16.96 -1.83 12.18
N ILE A 219 -16.66 -2.33 13.39
CA ILE A 219 -16.67 -1.52 14.63
C ILE A 219 -15.56 -0.46 14.61
N PHE A 220 -14.37 -0.83 14.14
CA PHE A 220 -13.23 0.10 14.05
C PHE A 220 -13.23 0.94 12.77
N SER A 221 -14.22 0.76 11.90
CA SER A 221 -14.36 1.54 10.68
C SER A 221 -15.07 2.86 10.93
N GLN A 222 -14.69 3.89 10.16
CA GLN A 222 -15.36 5.19 10.19
C GLN A 222 -16.47 5.31 9.15
N LYS A 223 -17.24 4.24 8.90
CA LYS A 223 -18.26 4.17 7.82
C LYS A 223 -19.14 5.42 7.69
N SER A 224 -19.73 5.89 8.79
CA SER A 224 -20.61 7.08 8.75
C SER A 224 -19.89 8.35 8.32
N ARG A 225 -18.63 8.54 8.73
CA ARG A 225 -17.82 9.68 8.30
C ARG A 225 -17.39 9.50 6.84
N ASN A 226 -16.92 8.31 6.48
CA ASN A 226 -16.42 7.99 5.14
C ASN A 226 -17.46 8.26 4.05
N LEU A 227 -18.73 7.95 4.30
CA LEU A 227 -19.84 8.22 3.38
C LEU A 227 -20.12 9.72 3.14
N LYS A 228 -19.60 10.61 4.00
CA LYS A 228 -19.82 12.06 3.93
C LYS A 228 -18.60 12.81 3.38
N ILE A 229 -17.52 12.10 3.06
CA ILE A 229 -16.29 12.72 2.55
C ILE A 229 -16.50 13.06 1.08
N ASP A 230 -16.51 14.37 0.80
CA ASP A 230 -16.24 14.86 -0.54
C ASP A 230 -14.73 14.87 -0.76
N ILE A 231 -14.30 14.15 -1.80
CA ILE A 231 -12.90 13.98 -2.14
C ILE A 231 -12.42 15.01 -3.17
N ILE A 232 -13.32 15.66 -3.92
CA ILE A 232 -12.93 16.65 -4.94
C ILE A 232 -12.05 17.76 -4.36
N PRO A 233 -12.39 18.35 -3.19
CA PRO A 233 -11.55 19.37 -2.56
C PRO A 233 -10.16 18.87 -2.16
N LEU A 234 -9.99 17.55 -2.02
CA LEU A 234 -8.73 16.91 -1.63
C LEU A 234 -7.81 16.68 -2.83
N LEU A 235 -8.34 16.70 -4.05
CA LEU A 235 -7.61 16.34 -5.26
C LEU A 235 -6.77 17.50 -5.82
N ARG A 236 -5.70 17.15 -6.53
CA ARG A 236 -5.00 18.02 -7.47
C ARG A 236 -4.84 17.30 -8.80
N CYS A 237 -4.64 18.03 -9.89
CA CYS A 237 -4.39 17.43 -11.18
C CYS A 237 -3.04 16.67 -11.19
N PRO A 238 -2.98 15.38 -11.56
CA PRO A 238 -1.73 14.62 -11.62
C PRO A 238 -0.80 15.07 -12.76
N SER A 239 -1.32 15.84 -13.73
CA SER A 239 -0.61 16.20 -14.96
C SER A 239 0.00 17.60 -14.89
N CYS A 240 -0.68 18.58 -14.30
CA CYS A 240 -0.18 19.95 -14.16
C CYS A 240 -0.12 20.44 -12.71
N PHE A 241 -0.48 19.59 -11.74
CA PHE A 241 -0.47 19.89 -10.29
C PHE A 241 -1.40 21.02 -9.84
N HIS A 242 -2.26 21.51 -10.73
CA HIS A 242 -3.25 22.53 -10.37
C HIS A 242 -4.28 21.97 -9.39
N GLU A 243 -4.61 22.75 -8.37
CA GLU A 243 -5.43 22.32 -7.23
C GLU A 243 -6.94 22.51 -7.42
N GLU A 244 -7.34 23.30 -8.42
CA GLU A 244 -8.75 23.49 -8.75
C GLU A 244 -9.21 22.40 -9.73
N MET A 245 -10.04 21.52 -9.19
CA MET A 245 -10.72 20.43 -9.89
C MET A 245 -12.22 20.71 -9.83
N MET A 246 -12.90 20.63 -10.98
CA MET A 246 -14.33 20.89 -11.12
C MET A 246 -15.05 19.65 -11.61
N GLU A 247 -16.10 19.27 -10.91
CA GLU A 247 -17.07 18.30 -11.41
C GLU A 247 -17.86 18.93 -12.57
N ILE A 248 -17.84 18.29 -13.74
CA ILE A 248 -18.60 18.75 -14.92
C ILE A 248 -19.87 17.93 -15.08
N SER A 249 -19.77 16.64 -14.79
CA SER A 249 -20.87 15.69 -14.80
C SER A 249 -20.69 14.75 -13.61
N GLY A 250 -21.75 14.03 -13.23
CA GLY A 250 -21.71 13.11 -12.09
C GLY A 250 -20.68 11.98 -12.20
N ASP A 251 -19.98 11.84 -13.34
CA ASP A 251 -18.96 10.84 -13.66
C ASP A 251 -17.64 11.47 -14.20
N GLU A 252 -17.47 12.80 -14.20
CA GLU A 252 -16.28 13.43 -14.79
C GLU A 252 -15.78 14.65 -14.00
N ILE A 253 -14.46 14.71 -13.81
CA ILE A 253 -13.77 15.85 -13.18
C ILE A 253 -12.79 16.46 -14.17
N LYS A 254 -12.83 17.78 -14.31
CA LYS A 254 -11.89 18.56 -15.11
C LYS A 254 -10.96 19.40 -14.26
N CYS A 255 -9.71 19.43 -14.65
CA CYS A 255 -8.73 20.37 -14.11
C CYS A 255 -8.92 21.77 -14.71
N HIS A 256 -8.97 22.81 -13.88
CA HIS A 256 -9.02 24.21 -14.33
C HIS A 256 -7.74 24.65 -15.06
N GLY A 257 -6.57 24.17 -14.63
CA GLY A 257 -5.28 24.59 -15.17
C GLY A 257 -4.98 24.04 -16.57
N CYS A 258 -5.14 22.73 -16.77
CA CYS A 258 -4.79 22.08 -18.05
C CYS A 258 -5.99 21.60 -18.87
N ASN A 259 -7.23 21.79 -18.38
CA ASN A 259 -8.46 21.32 -19.02
C ASN A 259 -8.58 19.79 -19.20
N LYS A 260 -7.63 18.98 -18.68
CA LYS A 260 -7.71 17.51 -18.73
C LYS A 260 -8.91 17.02 -17.92
N ILE A 261 -9.62 16.04 -18.47
CA ILE A 261 -10.79 15.39 -17.87
C ILE A 261 -10.36 14.01 -17.35
N PHE A 262 -10.88 13.64 -16.18
CA PHE A 262 -10.63 12.37 -15.50
C PHE A 262 -11.96 11.68 -15.21
N ASP A 263 -12.02 10.38 -15.45
CA ASP A 263 -13.22 9.57 -15.24
C ASP A 263 -13.45 9.28 -13.76
N PHE A 264 -14.72 9.37 -13.35
CA PHE A 264 -15.24 8.98 -12.05
C PHE A 264 -16.32 7.93 -12.27
N LYS A 265 -16.16 6.72 -11.71
CA LYS A 265 -17.21 5.69 -11.74
C LYS A 265 -17.31 5.01 -10.38
N ASN A 266 -18.49 5.01 -9.76
CA ASN A 266 -18.76 4.27 -8.51
C ASN A 266 -17.78 4.59 -7.36
N SER A 267 -17.49 5.85 -7.08
CA SER A 267 -16.49 6.27 -6.05
C SER A 267 -15.05 5.84 -6.36
N LEU A 268 -14.76 5.47 -7.61
CA LEU A 268 -13.44 5.15 -8.14
C LEU A 268 -12.98 6.26 -9.09
N TYR A 269 -11.95 7.01 -8.71
CA TYR A 269 -11.38 8.06 -9.55
C TYR A 269 -10.24 7.48 -10.39
N SER A 270 -10.40 7.38 -11.70
CA SER A 270 -9.31 6.92 -12.58
C SER A 270 -8.44 8.12 -12.99
N ILE A 271 -7.34 8.33 -12.27
CA ILE A 271 -6.48 9.49 -12.45
C ILE A 271 -5.12 9.01 -12.99
N HIS A 272 -5.08 8.78 -14.30
CA HIS A 272 -3.89 8.40 -15.07
C HIS A 272 -3.56 9.44 -16.16
#